data_AF-A0A7I0J3W6-F1
#
_entry.id   AF-A0A7I0J3W6-F1
#
_cell.length_a   1.000
_cell.length_b   1.000
_cell.length_c   1.000
_cell.angle_alpha   90.00
_cell.angle_beta   90.00
_cell.angle_gamma   90.00
#
_symmetry.space_group_name_H-M   'P 1'
#
loop_
_entity.id
_entity.type
_entity.pdbx_description
1 polymer ?
#
loop_
_entity_poly.entity_id
_entity_poly.type
_entity_poly.pdbx_seq_one_letter_code
_entity_poly.pdbx_strand_id
1 'polypeptide(L)'
;RAAIAADILREGPHGSMWAAHVDADGAVAGWEERGPDWRGFATGGAKVLFRPGHDGALRLCVTEAAIDAMSLAAFEGLRPDTLYLSTGGGWSP
;
A
#
# COMPACT_ATOMS: atom_id res chain seq x y z
N ARG A 1 9.67 -6.10 -5.14
CA ARG A 1 9.49 -7.41 -4.44
C ARG A 1 9.27 -7.27 -2.93
N ALA A 2 9.76 -6.20 -2.28
CA ALA A 2 9.59 -6.01 -0.84
C ALA A 2 8.13 -6.08 -0.36
N ALA A 3 7.18 -5.44 -1.07
CA ALA A 3 5.76 -5.51 -0.71
C ALA A 3 5.17 -6.94 -0.76
N ILE A 4 5.64 -7.78 -1.69
CA ILE A 4 5.25 -9.21 -1.76
C ILE A 4 5.88 -9.96 -0.58
N ALA A 5 7.16 -9.70 -0.29
CA ALA A 5 7.86 -10.35 0.83
C ALA A 5 7.28 -9.96 2.20
N ALA A 6 6.73 -8.75 2.31
CA ALA A 6 6.01 -8.26 3.48
C ALA A 6 4.54 -8.71 3.53
N ASP A 7 4.09 -9.53 2.57
CA ASP A 7 2.72 -10.02 2.44
C ASP A 7 1.63 -8.93 2.36
N ILE A 8 1.98 -7.76 1.82
CA ILE A 8 1.05 -6.63 1.63
C ILE A 8 0.70 -6.41 0.15
N LEU A 9 1.18 -7.25 -0.77
CA LEU A 9 0.87 -7.18 -2.20
C LEU A 9 0.58 -8.57 -2.75
N ARG A 10 -0.60 -8.76 -3.35
CA ARG A 10 -1.01 -10.01 -3.98
C ARG A 10 -1.68 -9.76 -5.33
N GLU A 11 -1.71 -10.79 -6.15
CA GLU A 11 -2.55 -10.83 -7.35
C GLU A 11 -3.96 -11.32 -6.95
N GLY A 12 -4.97 -10.59 -7.38
CA GLY A 12 -6.38 -10.91 -7.25
C GLY A 12 -6.97 -11.47 -8.56
N PRO A 13 -8.30 -11.70 -8.60
CA PRO A 13 -8.99 -12.17 -9.79
C PRO A 13 -8.75 -11.26 -11.00
N HIS A 14 -8.76 -11.84 -12.20
CA HIS A 14 -8.56 -11.13 -13.46
C HIS A 14 -7.23 -10.36 -13.55
N GLY A 15 -6.20 -10.79 -12.82
CA GLY A 15 -4.90 -10.14 -12.80
C GLY A 15 -4.91 -8.77 -12.14
N SER A 16 -5.91 -8.49 -11.28
CA SER A 16 -5.91 -7.28 -10.48
C SER A 16 -4.79 -7.36 -9.44
N MET A 17 -4.22 -6.20 -9.11
CA MET A 17 -3.29 -6.06 -8.00
C MET A 17 -4.07 -5.67 -6.76
N TRP A 18 -3.82 -6.37 -5.65
CA TRP A 18 -4.37 -6.07 -4.33
C TRP A 18 -3.25 -5.62 -3.38
N ALA A 19 -3.36 -4.41 -2.84
CA ALA A 19 -2.44 -3.86 -1.86
C ALA A 19 -3.13 -3.80 -0.49
N ALA A 20 -2.64 -4.58 0.47
CA ALA A 20 -3.25 -4.71 1.79
C ALA A 20 -2.88 -3.55 2.72
N HIS A 21 -3.89 -2.93 3.30
CA HIS A 21 -3.76 -1.92 4.35
C HIS A 21 -3.86 -2.64 5.69
N VAL A 22 -2.74 -2.70 6.41
CA VAL A 22 -2.58 -3.46 7.65
C VAL A 22 -2.61 -2.50 8.84
N ASP A 23 -3.35 -2.84 9.88
CA ASP A 23 -3.43 -2.04 11.11
C ASP A 23 -2.20 -2.20 12.03
N ALA A 24 -2.27 -1.65 13.24
CA ALA A 24 -1.18 -1.71 14.21
C ALA A 24 -0.97 -3.11 14.81
N ASP A 25 -1.99 -3.96 14.78
CA ASP A 25 -1.96 -5.32 15.31
C ASP A 25 -1.52 -6.35 14.23
N GLY A 26 -1.28 -5.88 13.01
CA GLY A 26 -0.87 -6.72 11.89
C GLY A 26 -2.05 -7.35 11.13
N ALA A 27 -3.29 -6.96 11.43
CA ALA A 27 -4.46 -7.45 10.74
C ALA A 27 -4.78 -6.63 9.48
N VAL A 28 -5.29 -7.29 8.45
CA VAL A 28 -5.75 -6.61 7.22
C VAL A 28 -7.03 -5.84 7.53
N ALA A 29 -6.93 -4.51 7.56
CA ALA A 29 -8.05 -3.61 7.79
C ALA A 29 -8.84 -3.32 6.50
N GLY A 30 -8.18 -3.39 5.35
CA GLY A 30 -8.76 -3.23 4.02
C GLY A 30 -7.71 -3.43 2.94
N TRP A 31 -8.09 -3.30 1.67
CA TRP A 31 -7.12 -3.35 0.57
C TRP A 31 -7.54 -2.46 -0.60
N GLU A 32 -6.56 -1.89 -1.26
CA GLU A 32 -6.74 -1.25 -2.56
C GLU A 32 -6.69 -2.31 -3.66
N GLU A 33 -7.62 -2.24 -4.60
CA GLU A 33 -7.64 -3.07 -5.80
C GLU A 33 -7.40 -2.21 -7.05
N ARG A 34 -6.49 -2.69 -7.92
CA ARG A 34 -6.20 -2.09 -9.22
C ARG A 34 -6.12 -3.17 -10.30
N GLY A 35 -7.12 -3.21 -11.17
CA GLY A 35 -7.13 -4.00 -12.39
C GLY A 35 -7.24 -3.12 -13.64
N PRO A 36 -7.26 -3.73 -14.84
CA PRO A 36 -7.39 -3.01 -16.12
C PRO A 36 -8.68 -2.17 -16.20
N ASP A 37 -9.79 -2.74 -15.73
CA ASP A 37 -11.13 -2.16 -15.85
C ASP A 37 -11.70 -1.65 -14.52
N TRP A 38 -11.02 -1.92 -13.40
CA TRP A 38 -11.52 -1.63 -12.06
C TRP A 38 -10.46 -1.02 -11.15
N ARG A 39 -10.89 -0.03 -10.36
CA ARG A 39 -10.12 0.53 -9.26
C ARG A 39 -11.03 0.77 -8.09
N GLY A 40 -10.58 0.42 -6.89
CA GLY A 40 -11.39 0.64 -5.69
C GLY A 40 -10.66 0.31 -4.42
N PHE A 41 -11.35 0.55 -3.32
CA PHE A 41 -10.96 0.07 -2.00
C PHE A 41 -11.99 -0.95 -1.54
N ALA A 42 -11.56 -1.95 -0.78
CA ALA A 42 -12.41 -3.02 -0.28
C ALA A 42 -13.64 -2.47 0.46
N THR A 43 -14.83 -2.90 0.02
CA THR A 43 -16.10 -2.52 0.65
C THR A 43 -16.14 -2.98 2.11
N GLY A 44 -16.43 -2.06 3.03
CA GLY A 44 -16.46 -2.34 4.47
C GLY A 44 -15.08 -2.39 5.14
N GLY A 45 -13.99 -2.23 4.37
CA GLY A 45 -12.65 -2.10 4.93
C GLY A 45 -12.41 -0.73 5.55
N ALA A 46 -11.56 -0.67 6.57
CA ALA A 46 -11.10 0.58 7.16
C ALA A 46 -9.88 1.12 6.41
N LYS A 47 -9.90 2.42 6.12
CA LYS A 47 -8.75 3.10 5.51
C LYS A 47 -7.69 3.42 6.57
N VAL A 48 -6.73 2.51 6.72
CA VAL A 48 -5.42 2.81 7.35
C VAL A 48 -4.39 3.10 6.24
N LEU A 49 -3.14 3.39 6.59
CA LEU A 49 -2.10 3.59 5.57
C LEU A 49 -1.58 2.25 5.04
N PHE A 50 -1.28 2.20 3.74
CA PHE A 50 -0.40 1.18 3.16
C PHE A 50 1.06 1.59 3.42
N ARG A 51 1.88 0.70 4.01
CA ARG A 51 3.16 1.08 4.66
C ARG A 51 4.38 0.23 4.27
N PRO A 52 4.77 0.13 2.99
CA PRO A 52 6.03 -0.53 2.64
C PRO A 52 7.25 0.23 3.17
N GLY A 53 8.08 -0.45 3.95
CA GLY A 53 9.35 0.09 4.45
C GLY A 53 9.59 -0.27 5.91
N HIS A 54 10.47 0.49 6.56
CA HIS A 54 10.78 0.34 7.98
C HIS A 54 9.91 1.29 8.82
N ASP A 55 9.11 0.77 9.75
CA ASP A 55 8.17 1.57 10.54
C ASP A 55 8.85 2.68 11.39
N GLY A 56 10.11 2.49 11.76
CA GLY A 56 10.89 3.49 12.51
C GLY A 56 11.64 4.51 11.64
N ALA A 57 11.39 4.54 10.33
CA ALA A 57 12.03 5.51 9.43
C ALA A 57 11.55 6.94 9.71
N LEU A 58 12.49 7.90 9.63
CA LEU A 58 12.20 9.31 9.92
C LEU A 58 11.73 10.08 8.68
N ARG A 59 12.08 9.62 7.47
CA ARG A 59 11.59 10.20 6.22
C ARG A 59 10.29 9.51 5.82
N LEU A 60 9.23 10.29 5.66
CA LEU A 60 7.93 9.80 5.21
C LEU A 60 7.65 10.28 3.79
N CYS A 61 7.35 9.36 2.88
CA CYS A 61 6.92 9.67 1.52
C CYS A 61 5.46 9.24 1.35
N VAL A 62 4.54 10.21 1.32
CA VAL A 62 3.10 9.95 1.24
C VAL A 62 2.61 10.14 -0.19
N THR A 63 1.90 9.14 -0.70
CA THR A 63 1.29 9.13 -2.03
C THR A 63 -0.21 8.83 -1.96
N GLU A 64 -0.92 9.03 -3.06
CA GLU A 64 -2.35 8.72 -3.13
C GLU A 64 -2.58 7.20 -3.23
N ALA A 65 -1.93 6.51 -4.16
CA ALA A 65 -2.15 5.08 -4.42
C ALA A 65 -0.94 4.22 -4.02
N ALA A 66 -1.20 2.93 -3.71
CA ALA A 66 -0.16 1.99 -3.32
C ALA A 66 0.89 1.80 -4.43
N ILE A 67 0.47 1.88 -5.69
CA ILE A 67 1.36 1.82 -6.86
C ILE A 67 2.39 2.94 -6.82
N ASP A 68 2.00 4.16 -6.47
CA ASP A 68 2.91 5.31 -6.42
C ASP A 68 3.96 5.11 -5.32
N ALA A 69 3.54 4.66 -4.13
CA ALA A 69 4.44 4.38 -3.01
C ALA A 69 5.44 3.28 -3.36
N MET A 70 4.98 2.18 -3.97
CA MET A 70 5.85 1.09 -4.41
C MET A 70 6.79 1.51 -5.54
N SER A 71 6.31 2.33 -6.48
CA SER A 71 7.12 2.82 -7.60
C SER A 71 8.23 3.74 -7.09
N LEU A 72 7.92 4.67 -6.19
CA LEU A 72 8.92 5.53 -5.57
C LEU A 72 9.93 4.71 -4.76
N ALA A 73 9.45 3.74 -3.97
CA ALA A 73 10.33 2.81 -3.25
C ALA A 73 11.26 2.05 -4.21
N ALA A 74 10.75 1.61 -5.37
CA ALA A 74 11.56 0.93 -6.38
C ALA A 74 12.61 1.87 -7.01
N PHE A 75 12.23 3.11 -7.35
CA PHE A 75 13.14 4.12 -7.90
C PHE A 75 14.26 4.50 -6.93
N GLU A 76 13.96 4.58 -5.64
CA GLU A 76 14.93 4.94 -4.59
C GLU A 76 15.71 3.73 -4.04
N GLY A 77 15.39 2.51 -4.46
CA GLY A 77 16.04 1.29 -3.97
C GLY A 77 15.66 0.88 -2.55
N LEU A 78 14.42 1.17 -2.11
CA LEU A 78 13.87 0.90 -0.78
C LEU A 78 14.83 1.32 0.35
N ARG A 79 14.96 2.64 0.52
CA ARG A 79 15.90 3.18 1.49
C ARG A 79 15.53 2.76 2.93
N PRO A 80 16.51 2.43 3.79
CA PRO A 80 16.24 2.03 5.18
C PRO A 80 15.76 3.19 6.06
N ASP A 81 16.00 4.43 5.65
CA ASP A 81 15.63 5.65 6.36
C ASP A 81 14.26 6.22 5.95
N THR A 82 13.57 5.55 5.03
CA THR A 82 12.32 6.04 4.43
C THR A 82 11.17 5.03 4.59
N LEU A 83 10.02 5.54 5.05
CA LEU A 83 8.75 4.83 5.01
C LEU A 83 7.91 5.37 3.85
N TYR A 84 7.53 4.51 2.92
CA TYR A 84 6.69 4.86 1.78
C TYR A 84 5.24 4.53 2.14
N LEU A 85 4.36 5.50 1.96
CA LEU A 85 3.00 5.49 2.49
C LEU A 85 2.00 5.77 1.39
N SER A 86 0.87 5.08 1.40
CA SER A 86 -0.29 5.44 0.57
C SER A 86 -1.58 5.50 1.37
N THR A 87 -2.44 6.47 1.03
CA THR A 87 -3.78 6.64 1.59
C THR A 87 -4.84 5.70 0.99
N GLY A 88 -4.52 4.98 -0.10
CA GLY A 88 -5.48 4.12 -0.81
C GLY A 88 -6.57 4.93 -1.52
N GLY A 89 -6.17 5.98 -2.25
CA GLY A 89 -7.07 6.95 -2.89
C GLY A 89 -7.47 8.11 -1.98
N GLY A 90 -8.46 8.89 -2.44
CA GLY A 90 -8.95 10.06 -1.70
C GLY A 90 -9.34 9.74 -0.24
N TRP A 91 -8.87 10.59 0.67
CA TRP A 91 -9.36 10.70 2.04
C TRP A 91 -10.30 11.90 2.11
N SER A 92 -11.60 11.63 2.13
CA SER A 92 -12.62 12.61 2.50
C SER A 92 -12.64 12.75 4.03
N PRO A 93 -13.03 13.92 4.60
CA PRO A 93 -13.65 13.94 5.92
C PRO A 93 -14.86 12.99 5.99
#